data_AF-A0A1I3S728-F1
#
_entry.id   AF-A0A1I3S728-F1
#
_cell.length_a   1.000
_cell.length_b   1.000
_cell.length_c   1.000
_cell.angle_alpha   90.00
_cell.angle_beta   90.00
_cell.angle_gamma   90.00
#
_symmetry.space_group_name_H-M   'P 1'
#
loop_
_entity.id
_entity.type
_entity.pdbx_description
1 polymer ?
#
loop_
_entity_poly.entity_id
_entity_poly.type
_entity_poly.pdbx_seq_one_letter_code
_entity_poly.pdbx_strand_id
1 'polypeptide(L)'
;MRQIDPLHRFLRADSGAVTVDWVVITAAITGLGIGVLMTVSNGIENSSNDITAQLESDEHIFRSHHFARSTGEEAAAVDLTHYGSNWADRRMNQLMNDLTDQQLRNQERAWRNRQADVNDPMHSRANDQMAMLSIAMEARGVSPHP
;
A
#
# COMPACT_ATOMS: atom_id res chain seq x y z
N MET A 1 75.15 7.54 -3.71
CA MET A 1 74.10 6.87 -4.52
C MET A 1 72.84 7.72 -4.45
N ARG A 2 72.49 8.43 -5.52
CA ARG A 2 71.25 9.22 -5.59
C ARG A 2 70.09 8.25 -5.83
N GLN A 3 69.20 8.08 -4.86
CA GLN A 3 67.93 7.41 -5.08
C GLN A 3 67.14 8.27 -6.06
N ILE A 4 66.90 7.74 -7.26
CA ILE A 4 66.10 8.42 -8.28
C ILE A 4 64.66 8.11 -7.90
N ASP A 5 63.86 9.13 -7.59
CA ASP A 5 62.49 8.93 -7.13
C ASP A 5 61.70 8.11 -8.16
N PRO A 6 61.02 7.03 -7.75
CA PRO A 6 60.30 6.15 -8.68
C PRO A 6 59.25 6.90 -9.52
N LEU A 7 58.67 7.98 -8.99
CA LEU A 7 57.78 8.90 -9.70
C LEU A 7 58.47 9.60 -10.89
N HIS A 8 59.73 10.03 -10.74
CA HIS A 8 60.48 10.67 -11.82
C HIS A 8 60.81 9.72 -12.97
N ARG A 9 60.94 8.42 -12.67
CA ARG A 9 61.21 7.38 -13.69
C ARG A 9 59.93 6.99 -14.44
N PHE A 10 58.80 6.98 -13.74
CA PHE A 10 57.47 6.69 -14.28
C PHE A 10 56.97 7.78 -15.24
N LEU A 11 57.11 9.06 -14.86
CA LEU A 11 56.75 10.21 -15.71
C LEU A 11 57.58 10.33 -17.00
N ARG A 12 58.73 9.64 -17.08
CA ARG A 12 59.64 9.66 -18.23
C ARG A 12 59.48 8.48 -19.17
N ALA A 13 58.58 7.55 -18.87
CA ALA A 13 58.35 6.33 -19.65
C ALA A 13 57.08 6.48 -20.53
N ASP A 14 57.25 6.74 -21.83
CA ASP A 14 56.14 6.95 -22.78
C ASP A 14 55.18 5.76 -22.86
N SER A 15 55.68 4.53 -22.75
CA SER A 15 54.84 3.32 -22.74
C SER A 15 54.01 3.18 -21.46
N GLY A 16 54.49 3.75 -20.33
CA GLY A 16 53.79 3.74 -19.06
C GLY A 16 52.78 4.88 -18.93
N ALA A 17 53.02 6.02 -19.59
CA ALA A 17 52.09 7.14 -19.60
C ALA A 17 50.77 6.80 -20.34
N VAL A 18 50.86 6.10 -21.47
CA VAL A 18 49.68 5.66 -22.24
C VAL A 18 48.86 4.62 -21.46
N THR A 19 49.51 3.76 -20.67
CA THR A 19 48.81 2.80 -19.82
C THR A 19 48.32 3.41 -18.50
N VAL A 20 48.61 4.66 -18.21
CA VAL A 20 47.99 5.38 -17.07
C VAL A 20 46.72 6.08 -17.52
N ASP A 21 46.68 6.59 -18.74
CA ASP A 21 45.51 7.29 -19.28
C ASP A 21 44.25 6.40 -19.30
N TRP A 22 44.36 5.14 -19.76
CA TRP A 22 43.20 4.24 -19.76
C TRP A 22 42.73 3.85 -18.34
N VAL A 23 43.65 3.75 -17.37
CA VAL A 23 43.27 3.50 -15.97
C VAL A 23 42.56 4.71 -15.38
N VAL A 24 43.00 5.92 -15.70
CA VAL A 24 42.34 7.15 -15.22
C VAL A 24 40.93 7.28 -15.81
N ILE A 25 40.75 6.99 -17.10
CA ILE A 25 39.44 7.05 -17.74
C ILE A 25 38.49 6.00 -17.16
N THR A 26 38.96 4.76 -17.00
CA THR A 26 38.14 3.69 -16.41
C THR A 26 37.83 3.95 -14.94
N ALA A 27 38.78 4.49 -14.17
CA ALA A 27 38.56 4.92 -12.80
C ALA A 27 37.53 6.06 -12.73
N ALA A 28 37.60 7.03 -13.64
CA ALA A 28 36.62 8.11 -13.73
C ALA A 28 35.21 7.58 -14.04
N ILE A 29 35.07 6.67 -15.01
CA ILE A 29 33.78 6.06 -15.37
C ILE A 29 33.24 5.21 -14.21
N THR A 30 34.11 4.46 -13.51
CA THR A 30 33.71 3.65 -12.35
C THR A 30 33.19 4.55 -11.23
N GLY A 31 33.86 5.69 -10.96
CA GLY A 31 33.41 6.68 -9.99
C GLY A 31 32.05 7.28 -10.34
N LEU A 32 31.81 7.60 -11.62
CA LEU A 32 30.49 8.03 -12.10
C LEU A 32 29.44 6.92 -11.93
N GLY A 33 29.80 5.66 -12.21
CA GLY A 33 28.91 4.51 -12.02
C GLY A 33 28.46 4.34 -10.56
N ILE A 34 29.38 4.49 -9.61
CA ILE A 34 29.07 4.48 -8.17
C ILE A 34 28.08 5.61 -7.82
N GLY A 35 28.27 6.81 -8.36
CA GLY A 35 27.35 7.94 -8.16
C GLY A 35 25.94 7.69 -8.73
N VAL A 36 25.84 7.09 -9.92
CA VAL A 36 24.55 6.72 -10.53
C VAL A 36 23.85 5.64 -9.70
N LEU A 37 24.58 4.63 -9.23
CA LEU A 37 24.02 3.55 -8.41
C LEU A 37 23.34 4.09 -7.14
N MET A 38 23.91 5.12 -6.49
CA MET A 38 23.29 5.77 -5.32
C MET A 38 21.94 6.42 -5.66
N THR A 39 21.79 6.98 -6.86
CA THR A 39 20.55 7.62 -7.28
C THR A 39 19.50 6.57 -7.63
N VAL A 40 19.91 5.54 -8.37
CA VAL A 40 19.03 4.43 -8.79
C VAL A 40 18.56 3.62 -7.57
N SER A 41 19.44 3.34 -6.60
CA SER A 41 19.06 2.59 -5.39
C SER A 41 17.96 3.31 -4.63
N ASN A 42 18.07 4.63 -4.44
CA ASN A 42 17.06 5.43 -3.75
C ASN A 42 15.73 5.43 -4.53
N GLY A 43 15.79 5.52 -5.86
CA GLY A 43 14.60 5.44 -6.70
C GLY A 43 13.88 4.10 -6.61
N ILE A 44 14.64 2.99 -6.59
CA ILE A 44 14.10 1.64 -6.43
C ILE A 44 13.53 1.44 -5.03
N GLU A 45 14.21 1.92 -4.00
CA GLU A 45 13.74 1.84 -2.61
C GLU A 45 12.40 2.57 -2.44
N ASN A 46 12.30 3.81 -2.94
CA ASN A 46 11.05 4.56 -2.93
C ASN A 46 9.94 3.83 -3.67
N SER A 47 10.22 3.32 -4.88
CA SER A 47 9.23 2.56 -5.65
C SER A 47 8.78 1.28 -4.93
N SER A 48 9.71 0.61 -4.24
CA SER A 48 9.41 -0.60 -3.48
C SER A 48 8.54 -0.29 -2.25
N ASN A 49 8.82 0.83 -1.58
CA ASN A 49 8.02 1.32 -0.46
C ASN A 49 6.61 1.73 -0.93
N ASP A 50 6.50 2.41 -2.07
CA ASP A 50 5.21 2.79 -2.66
C ASP A 50 4.38 1.56 -3.03
N ILE A 51 5.00 0.54 -3.64
CA ILE A 51 4.33 -0.73 -3.92
C ILE A 51 3.87 -1.39 -2.62
N THR A 52 4.71 -1.41 -1.59
CA THR A 52 4.36 -2.00 -0.29
C THR A 52 3.18 -1.28 0.35
N ALA A 53 3.21 0.06 0.36
CA ALA A 53 2.11 0.88 0.88
C ALA A 53 0.80 0.65 0.12
N GLN A 54 0.86 0.47 -1.21
CA GLN A 54 -0.33 0.12 -1.99
C GLN A 54 -0.87 -1.27 -1.65
N LEU A 55 0.02 -2.26 -1.48
CA LEU A 55 -0.37 -3.63 -1.14
C LEU A 55 -0.91 -3.74 0.30
N GLU A 56 -0.40 -2.95 1.24
CA GLU A 56 -0.86 -2.90 2.63
C GLU A 56 -2.13 -2.08 2.82
N SER A 57 -2.54 -1.27 1.82
CA SER A 57 -3.77 -0.47 1.94
C SER A 57 -5.01 -1.36 2.04
N ASP A 58 -5.86 -1.10 3.03
CA ASP A 58 -7.08 -1.89 3.27
C ASP A 58 -8.01 -1.93 2.04
N GLU A 59 -8.06 -0.84 1.26
CA GLU A 59 -8.81 -0.78 0.00
C GLU A 59 -8.29 -1.80 -1.01
N HIS A 60 -6.97 -1.90 -1.20
CA HIS A 60 -6.41 -2.84 -2.16
C HIS A 60 -6.66 -4.29 -1.75
N ILE A 61 -6.53 -4.60 -0.46
CA ILE A 61 -6.86 -5.92 0.09
C ILE A 61 -8.32 -6.25 -0.19
N PHE A 62 -9.26 -5.37 0.18
CA PHE A 62 -10.69 -5.57 -0.08
C PHE A 62 -10.98 -5.84 -1.56
N ARG A 63 -10.44 -5.00 -2.46
CA ARG A 63 -10.65 -5.14 -3.90
C ARG A 63 -10.07 -6.44 -4.46
N SER A 64 -9.00 -6.97 -3.86
CA SER A 64 -8.46 -8.28 -4.26
C SER A 64 -9.40 -9.44 -3.90
N HIS A 65 -10.09 -9.36 -2.75
CA HIS A 65 -11.11 -10.34 -2.35
C HIS A 65 -12.38 -10.24 -3.20
N HIS A 66 -12.68 -9.06 -3.74
CA HIS A 66 -13.90 -8.76 -4.51
C HIS A 66 -13.68 -8.56 -6.02
N PHE A 67 -12.65 -9.19 -6.59
CA PHE A 67 -12.39 -9.15 -8.04
C PHE A 67 -12.37 -7.73 -8.64
N ALA A 68 -11.65 -6.83 -7.98
CA ALA A 68 -11.47 -5.41 -8.29
C ALA A 68 -12.70 -4.50 -8.08
N ARG A 69 -13.82 -5.05 -7.58
CA ARG A 69 -15.04 -4.31 -7.27
C ARG A 69 -14.84 -3.43 -6.03
N SER A 70 -15.37 -2.21 -6.09
CA SER A 70 -15.29 -1.25 -4.99
C SER A 70 -16.32 -1.52 -3.90
N THR A 71 -16.09 -0.97 -2.71
CA THR A 71 -17.01 -1.05 -1.57
C THR A 71 -18.42 -0.56 -1.88
N GLY A 72 -18.55 0.52 -2.67
CA GLY A 72 -19.85 1.04 -3.11
C GLY A 72 -20.55 0.10 -4.09
N GLU A 73 -19.81 -0.47 -5.04
CA GLU A 73 -20.36 -1.43 -5.99
C GLU A 73 -20.78 -2.75 -5.33
N GLU A 74 -20.05 -3.20 -4.31
CA GLU A 74 -20.43 -4.36 -3.47
C GLU A 74 -21.67 -4.03 -2.64
N ALA A 75 -21.69 -2.87 -1.96
CA ALA A 75 -22.84 -2.44 -1.17
C ALA A 75 -24.13 -2.32 -2.02
N ALA A 76 -24.02 -1.79 -3.24
CA ALA A 76 -25.14 -1.68 -4.16
C ALA A 76 -25.62 -3.04 -4.71
N ALA A 77 -24.79 -4.08 -4.65
CA ALA A 77 -25.12 -5.43 -5.11
C ALA A 77 -25.83 -6.28 -4.05
N VAL A 78 -25.79 -5.86 -2.78
CA VAL A 78 -26.43 -6.59 -1.68
C VAL A 78 -27.94 -6.64 -1.92
N ASP A 79 -28.49 -7.84 -1.82
CA ASP A 79 -29.95 -8.03 -1.82
C ASP A 79 -30.51 -7.57 -0.48
N LEU A 80 -31.12 -6.39 -0.50
CA LEU A 80 -31.66 -5.73 0.68
C LEU A 80 -33.16 -5.90 0.75
N THR A 81 -33.64 -6.22 1.94
CA THR A 81 -35.05 -6.54 2.16
C THR A 81 -35.91 -5.29 2.39
N HIS A 82 -35.37 -4.29 3.07
CA HIS A 82 -36.08 -3.09 3.52
C HIS A 82 -35.60 -1.81 2.83
N TYR A 83 -34.35 -1.80 2.39
CA TYR A 83 -33.72 -0.63 1.82
C TYR A 83 -33.35 -0.87 0.35
N GLY A 84 -33.21 0.22 -0.42
CA GLY A 84 -32.74 0.15 -1.81
C GLY A 84 -31.27 0.53 -1.96
N SER A 85 -30.73 0.39 -3.17
CA SER A 85 -29.34 0.73 -3.53
C SER A 85 -28.94 2.15 -3.13
N ASN A 86 -29.80 3.15 -3.35
CA ASN A 86 -29.53 4.53 -2.95
C ASN A 86 -29.28 4.71 -1.44
N TRP A 87 -29.95 3.90 -0.61
CA TRP A 87 -29.69 3.90 0.82
C TRP A 87 -28.37 3.19 1.11
N ALA A 88 -28.11 2.06 0.46
CA ALA A 88 -26.88 1.30 0.59
C ALA A 88 -25.65 2.18 0.29
N ASP A 89 -25.67 2.92 -0.81
CA ASP A 89 -24.59 3.82 -1.22
C ASP A 89 -24.31 4.90 -0.16
N ARG A 90 -25.36 5.58 0.32
CA ARG A 90 -25.22 6.63 1.35
C ARG A 90 -24.75 6.04 2.67
N ARG A 91 -25.28 4.88 3.05
CA ARG A 91 -24.93 4.20 4.27
C ARG A 91 -23.47 3.77 4.22
N MET A 92 -23.05 3.17 3.12
CA MET A 92 -21.66 2.75 2.92
C MET A 92 -20.72 3.93 2.96
N ASN A 93 -21.06 5.05 2.30
CA ASN A 93 -20.26 6.27 2.38
C ASN A 93 -20.07 6.77 3.82
N GLN A 94 -21.13 6.76 4.64
CA GLN A 94 -21.03 7.12 6.06
C GLN A 94 -20.16 6.14 6.84
N LEU A 95 -20.35 4.83 6.63
CA LEU A 95 -19.59 3.80 7.33
C LEU A 95 -18.11 3.84 6.99
N MET A 96 -17.75 4.26 5.78
CA MET A 96 -16.35 4.39 5.35
C MET A 96 -15.72 5.70 5.80
N ASN A 97 -16.44 6.83 5.70
CA ASN A 97 -15.85 8.16 5.81
C ASN A 97 -16.20 8.93 7.10
N ASP A 98 -17.38 8.69 7.68
CA ASP A 98 -17.89 9.52 8.78
C ASP A 98 -17.77 8.85 10.16
N LEU A 99 -17.61 7.52 10.21
CA LEU A 99 -17.54 6.75 11.45
C LEU A 99 -16.09 6.41 11.84
N THR A 100 -15.76 6.55 13.11
CA THR A 100 -14.52 5.97 13.67
C THR A 100 -14.63 4.46 13.82
N ASP A 101 -13.51 3.74 13.86
CA ASP A 101 -13.52 2.26 14.02
C ASP A 101 -14.23 1.82 15.31
N GLN A 102 -14.11 2.61 16.37
CA GLN A 102 -14.80 2.33 17.63
C GLN A 102 -16.31 2.51 17.49
N GLN A 103 -16.76 3.56 16.79
CA GLN A 103 -18.18 3.76 16.51
C GLN A 103 -18.72 2.64 15.61
N LEU A 104 -17.95 2.20 14.63
CA LEU A 104 -18.28 1.10 13.74
C LEU A 104 -18.49 -0.21 14.54
N ARG A 105 -17.53 -0.59 15.39
CA ARG A 105 -17.65 -1.74 16.29
C ARG A 105 -18.84 -1.66 17.25
N ASN A 106 -19.11 -0.45 17.77
CA ASN A 106 -20.26 -0.26 18.66
C ASN A 106 -21.59 -0.43 17.92
N GLN A 107 -21.68 0.02 16.66
CA GLN A 107 -22.86 -0.16 15.83
C GLN A 107 -23.05 -1.62 15.43
N GLU A 108 -21.99 -2.30 14.98
CA GLU A 108 -22.03 -3.73 14.67
C GLU A 108 -22.57 -4.54 15.85
N ARG A 109 -22.05 -4.33 17.06
CA ARG A 109 -22.52 -5.05 18.25
C ARG A 109 -24.00 -4.82 18.51
N ALA A 110 -24.48 -3.59 18.36
CA ALA A 110 -25.87 -3.23 18.61
C ALA A 110 -26.81 -3.90 17.58
N TRP A 111 -26.44 -3.92 16.31
CA TRP A 111 -27.24 -4.52 15.25
C TRP A 111 -27.16 -6.04 15.23
N ARG A 112 -25.99 -6.62 15.53
CA ARG A 112 -25.79 -8.08 15.66
C ARG A 112 -26.70 -8.67 16.72
N ASN A 113 -26.82 -8.02 17.88
CA ASN A 113 -27.69 -8.49 18.94
C ASN A 113 -29.16 -8.54 18.51
N ARG A 114 -29.60 -7.60 17.67
CA ARG A 114 -30.97 -7.58 17.10
C ARG A 114 -31.15 -8.64 16.01
N GLN A 115 -30.13 -8.80 15.16
CA GLN A 115 -30.13 -9.85 14.14
C GLN A 115 -30.19 -11.26 14.77
N ALA A 116 -29.54 -11.46 15.91
CA ALA A 116 -29.57 -12.74 16.63
C ALA A 116 -30.97 -13.10 17.18
N ASP A 117 -31.84 -12.10 17.42
CA ASP A 117 -33.22 -12.33 17.83
C ASP A 117 -34.14 -12.39 16.59
N VAL A 118 -34.58 -13.60 16.24
CA VAL A 118 -35.49 -13.83 15.10
C VAL A 118 -36.87 -13.21 15.31
N ASN A 119 -37.27 -12.97 16.56
CA ASN A 119 -38.57 -12.38 16.88
C ASN A 119 -38.51 -10.85 16.98
N ASP A 120 -37.34 -10.24 16.78
CA ASP A 120 -37.21 -8.78 16.78
C ASP A 120 -38.06 -8.21 15.62
N PRO A 121 -38.98 -7.27 15.88
CA PRO A 121 -39.76 -6.61 14.82
C PRO A 121 -38.88 -5.89 13.78
N MET A 122 -37.61 -5.64 14.09
CA MET A 122 -36.59 -5.04 13.24
C MET A 122 -35.59 -6.08 12.70
N HIS A 123 -35.81 -7.38 12.87
CA HIS A 123 -34.87 -8.45 12.48
C HIS A 123 -34.36 -8.29 11.04
N SER A 124 -35.28 -8.10 10.08
CA SER A 124 -34.93 -7.97 8.67
C SER A 124 -34.20 -6.65 8.35
N ARG A 125 -34.49 -5.57 9.09
CA ARG A 125 -33.70 -4.31 9.01
C ARG A 125 -32.32 -4.49 9.61
N ALA A 126 -32.20 -5.28 10.68
CA ALA A 126 -30.92 -5.61 11.28
C ALA A 126 -30.05 -6.42 10.30
N ASN A 127 -30.64 -7.35 9.54
CA ASN A 127 -29.95 -8.07 8.47
C ASN A 127 -29.36 -7.12 7.42
N ASP A 128 -30.17 -6.19 6.89
CA ASP A 128 -29.73 -5.19 5.92
C ASP A 128 -28.60 -4.28 6.47
N GLN A 129 -28.72 -3.84 7.72
CA GLN A 129 -27.69 -3.02 8.37
C GLN A 129 -26.40 -3.80 8.60
N MET A 130 -26.51 -5.06 9.01
CA MET A 130 -25.36 -5.93 9.25
C MET A 130 -24.61 -6.24 7.97
N ALA A 131 -25.29 -6.41 6.84
CA ALA A 131 -24.65 -6.58 5.54
C ALA A 131 -23.79 -5.36 5.16
N MET A 132 -24.29 -4.13 5.38
CA MET A 132 -23.49 -2.93 5.12
C MET A 132 -22.31 -2.80 6.10
N LEU A 133 -22.54 -3.11 7.38
CA LEU A 133 -21.50 -3.04 8.41
C LEU A 133 -20.39 -4.05 8.18
N SER A 134 -20.71 -5.29 7.77
CA SER A 134 -19.70 -6.31 7.49
C SER A 134 -18.79 -5.90 6.34
N ILE A 135 -19.36 -5.39 5.24
CA ILE A 135 -18.56 -4.91 4.10
C ILE A 135 -17.67 -3.75 4.53
N ALA A 136 -18.19 -2.78 5.29
CA ALA A 136 -17.39 -1.63 5.74
C ALA A 136 -16.28 -2.03 6.72
N MET A 137 -16.53 -3.00 7.57
CA MET A 137 -15.55 -3.51 8.53
C MET A 137 -14.44 -4.28 7.83
N GLU A 138 -14.79 -5.14 6.86
CA GLU A 138 -13.82 -5.84 6.02
C GLU A 138 -12.96 -4.85 5.22
N ALA A 139 -13.60 -3.86 4.58
CA ALA A 139 -12.92 -2.86 3.77
C ALA A 139 -11.98 -1.92 4.54
N ARG A 140 -12.12 -1.86 5.87
CA ARG A 140 -11.31 -1.04 6.77
C ARG A 140 -10.40 -1.87 7.67
N GLY A 141 -10.33 -3.19 7.46
CA GLY A 141 -9.56 -4.09 8.33
C GLY A 141 -10.01 -4.10 9.80
N VAL A 142 -11.26 -3.73 10.10
CA VAL A 142 -11.76 -3.61 11.48
C VAL A 142 -12.40 -4.93 11.92
N SER A 143 -11.79 -5.59 12.91
CA SER A 143 -12.35 -6.81 13.48
C SER A 143 -13.70 -6.57 14.21
N PRO A 144 -14.71 -7.46 14.02
CA PRO A 144 -15.99 -7.40 14.73
C PRO A 144 -15.92 -7.71 16.23
N HIS A 145 -14.76 -8.13 16.73
CA HIS A 145 -14.52 -8.53 18.12
C HIS A 145 -13.11 -8.09 18.56
N PRO A 146 -12.88 -7.74 19.84
CA PRO A 146 -11.56 -7.89 20.46
C PRO A 146 -11.20 -9.37 20.66
#